data_AF-A0A024G316-F1
#
_entry.id   AF-A0A024G316-F1
#
_cell.length_a   1.000
_cell.length_b   1.000
_cell.length_c   1.000
_cell.angle_alpha   90.00
_cell.angle_beta   90.00
_cell.angle_gamma   90.00
#
_symmetry.space_group_name_H-M   'P 1'
#
loop_
_entity.id
_entity.type
_entity.pdbx_description
1 polymer ?
#
loop_
_entity_poly.entity_id
_entity_poly.type
_entity_poly.pdbx_seq_one_letter_code
_entity_poly.pdbx_strand_id
1 'polypeptide(L)'
;MKNTPGAPTKFKSGPCMQRRKNSFCHLIRCSSFSTLRVCGSDGFEYSNRCEFERMQCYDPSLSGIDLDCAQVNIQKSNISCPAVINEASVVCGSDRYNYVSQCALENAQQKVENLTRLKNGKCSDCDFYCIDQFDPVCGQVRGMWKTFSNKCYRSFAMCDDPAITPCQD
;
A
#
# COMPACT_ATOMS: atom_id res chain seq x y z
N MET A 1 -5.96 36.73 -4.50
CA MET A 1 -4.71 36.54 -3.74
C MET A 1 -4.99 35.53 -2.63
N LYS A 2 -4.51 34.28 -2.74
CA LYS A 2 -4.67 33.27 -1.69
C LYS A 2 -3.28 32.99 -1.11
N ASN A 3 -3.11 33.30 0.17
CA ASN A 3 -1.92 32.96 0.95
C ASN A 3 -1.88 31.44 1.15
N THR A 4 -1.09 30.73 0.35
CA THR A 4 -0.62 29.41 0.73
C THR A 4 0.40 29.58 1.86
N PRO A 5 0.28 28.85 2.99
CA PRO A 5 1.35 28.79 3.97
C PRO A 5 2.59 28.27 3.23
N GLY A 6 3.65 29.08 3.18
CA GLY A 6 4.90 28.68 2.52
C GLY A 6 5.41 27.37 3.10
N ALA A 7 5.98 26.52 2.23
CA ALA A 7 6.71 25.34 2.68
C ALA A 7 7.70 25.75 3.78
N PRO A 8 7.77 25.03 4.91
CA PRO A 8 8.64 25.42 6.01
C PRO A 8 10.09 25.48 5.53
N THR A 9 10.65 26.69 5.51
CA THR A 9 12.02 26.98 5.04
C THR A 9 13.07 26.74 6.13
N LYS A 10 12.64 26.32 7.33
CA LYS A 10 13.52 26.09 8.48
C LYS A 10 13.24 24.71 9.07
N PHE A 11 14.14 23.78 8.80
CA PHE A 11 14.19 22.48 9.47
C PHE A 11 14.94 22.65 10.79
N LYS A 12 14.38 22.15 11.89
CA LYS A 12 15.13 22.04 13.16
C LYS A 12 16.15 20.92 13.01
N SER A 13 17.43 21.24 13.17
CA SER A 13 18.48 20.24 13.30
C SER A 13 18.26 19.45 14.59
N GLY A 14 18.13 18.13 14.44
CA GLY A 14 17.86 17.16 15.49
C GLY A 14 17.41 15.84 14.85
N PRO A 15 17.39 14.71 15.58
CA PRO A 15 16.78 13.52 15.03
C PRO A 15 15.34 13.86 14.62
N CYS A 16 14.96 13.51 13.39
CA CYS A 16 13.56 13.56 12.99
C CYS A 16 12.74 12.88 14.07
N MET A 17 11.62 13.48 14.48
CA MET A 17 10.73 12.86 15.45
C MET A 17 10.41 11.47 14.90
N GLN A 18 10.90 10.43 15.56
CA GLN A 18 10.68 9.04 15.14
C GLN A 18 9.19 8.78 15.35
N ARG A 19 8.36 9.17 14.38
CA ARG A 19 7.04 8.56 14.23
C ARG A 19 7.29 7.06 14.17
N ARG A 20 6.53 6.31 14.97
CA ARG A 20 6.68 4.86 15.17
C ARG A 20 7.08 4.21 13.84
N LYS A 21 8.19 3.47 13.81
CA LYS A 21 8.80 2.89 12.59
C LYS A 21 7.79 2.17 11.67
N ASN A 22 6.65 1.73 12.22
CA ASN A 22 5.59 1.02 11.54
C ASN A 22 4.68 1.91 10.64
N SER A 23 4.81 3.25 10.67
CA SER A 23 3.90 4.15 9.93
C SER A 23 4.13 4.21 8.41
N PHE A 24 5.12 3.49 7.87
CA PHE A 24 5.45 3.50 6.45
C PHE A 24 5.44 2.10 5.81
N CYS A 25 5.08 1.06 6.56
CA CYS A 25 5.03 -0.30 6.03
C CYS A 25 4.06 -0.41 4.85
N HIS A 26 2.97 0.37 4.84
CA HIS A 26 2.04 0.45 3.73
C HIS A 26 2.65 1.02 2.44
N LEU A 27 3.80 1.71 2.52
CA LEU A 27 4.52 2.22 1.35
C LEU A 27 5.30 1.15 0.59
N ILE A 28 5.50 -0.04 1.19
CA ILE A 28 6.17 -1.15 0.53
C ILE A 28 5.25 -1.68 -0.57
N ARG A 29 5.65 -1.44 -1.82
CA ARG A 29 4.97 -1.97 -3.01
C ARG A 29 5.62 -3.28 -3.40
N CYS A 30 4.82 -4.35 -3.39
CA CYS A 30 5.27 -5.67 -3.80
C CYS A 30 4.82 -5.96 -5.22
N SER A 31 5.76 -6.40 -6.04
CA SER A 31 5.46 -6.90 -7.38
C SER A 31 4.88 -8.30 -7.30
N SER A 32 3.89 -8.59 -8.14
CA SER A 32 3.31 -9.93 -8.29
C SER A 32 4.25 -10.94 -8.97
N PHE A 33 5.43 -10.52 -9.42
CA PHE A 33 6.33 -11.36 -10.21
C PHE A 33 7.09 -12.40 -9.38
N SER A 34 7.24 -12.18 -8.08
CA SER A 34 7.76 -13.20 -7.17
C SER A 34 6.58 -14.03 -6.66
N THR A 35 6.64 -15.35 -6.85
CA THR A 35 5.58 -16.29 -6.41
C THR A 35 6.10 -17.31 -5.41
N LEU A 36 7.35 -17.15 -4.95
CA LEU A 36 7.91 -17.99 -3.89
C LEU A 36 7.22 -17.62 -2.59
N ARG A 37 6.27 -18.46 -2.20
CA ARG A 37 5.48 -18.26 -0.99
C ARG A 37 6.35 -18.43 0.24
N VAL A 38 6.03 -17.68 1.29
CA VAL A 38 6.75 -17.71 2.57
C VAL A 38 5.77 -18.12 3.66
N CYS A 39 6.15 -19.10 4.48
CA CYS A 39 5.39 -19.43 5.68
C CYS A 39 5.85 -18.56 6.85
N GLY A 40 4.93 -17.84 7.49
CA GLY A 40 5.23 -17.02 8.66
C GLY A 40 5.07 -17.77 9.98
N SER A 41 5.73 -17.29 11.03
CA SER A 41 5.61 -17.76 12.41
C SER A 41 4.25 -17.47 13.05
N ASP A 42 3.43 -16.67 12.38
CA ASP A 42 2.02 -16.43 12.67
C ASP A 42 1.08 -17.47 12.05
N GLY A 43 1.63 -18.44 11.31
CA GLY A 43 0.89 -19.49 10.63
C GLY A 43 0.19 -19.04 9.34
N PHE A 44 0.49 -17.83 8.84
CA PHE A 44 0.00 -17.35 7.55
C PHE A 44 0.98 -17.66 6.42
N GLU A 45 0.43 -17.98 5.25
CA GLU A 45 1.18 -18.15 4.01
C GLU A 45 1.14 -16.84 3.23
N TYR A 46 2.31 -16.29 2.92
CA TYR A 46 2.48 -15.05 2.21
C TYR A 46 2.76 -15.32 0.73
N SER A 47 2.08 -14.61 -0.16
CA SER A 47 2.19 -14.80 -1.62
C SER A 47 3.61 -14.67 -2.15
N ASN A 48 4.43 -13.84 -1.51
CA ASN A 48 5.85 -13.69 -1.80
C ASN A 48 6.65 -13.10 -0.64
N ARG A 49 7.98 -13.05 -0.82
CA ARG A 49 8.92 -12.49 0.16
C ARG A 49 8.66 -11.03 0.52
N CYS A 50 8.31 -10.19 -0.46
CA CYS A 50 8.02 -8.78 -0.19
C CYS A 50 6.77 -8.61 0.69
N GLU A 51 5.72 -9.39 0.40
CA GLU A 51 4.49 -9.39 1.20
C GLU A 51 4.76 -9.82 2.65
N PHE A 52 5.60 -10.84 2.83
CA PHE A 52 6.08 -11.27 4.15
C PHE A 52 6.88 -10.16 4.87
N GLU A 53 7.86 -9.55 4.21
CA GLU A 53 8.69 -8.47 4.79
C GLU A 53 7.86 -7.22 5.12
N ARG A 54 6.82 -6.93 4.33
CA ARG A 54 5.86 -5.88 4.64
C ARG A 54 5.15 -6.16 5.97
N MET A 55 4.77 -7.42 6.22
CA MET A 55 4.18 -7.79 7.50
C MET A 55 5.19 -7.81 8.65
N GLN A 56 6.45 -8.18 8.41
CA GLN A 56 7.51 -8.04 9.42
C GLN A 56 7.74 -6.56 9.82
N CYS A 57 7.48 -5.62 8.92
CA CYS A 57 7.51 -4.20 9.26
C CYS A 57 6.39 -3.81 10.25
N TYR A 58 5.20 -4.40 10.11
CA TYR A 58 4.10 -4.21 11.06
C TYR A 58 4.32 -4.96 12.37
N ASP A 59 4.86 -6.17 12.29
CA ASP A 59 5.17 -7.04 13.42
C ASP A 59 6.64 -7.52 13.35
N PRO A 60 7.58 -6.82 14.00
CA PRO A 60 8.99 -7.20 14.00
C PRO A 60 9.29 -8.58 14.62
N SER A 61 8.32 -9.21 15.30
CA SER A 61 8.46 -10.56 15.84
C SER A 61 8.12 -11.67 14.83
N LEU A 62 7.52 -11.32 13.68
CA LEU A 62 7.22 -12.26 12.61
C LEU A 62 8.52 -12.81 11.98
N SER A 63 8.67 -14.12 11.96
CA SER A 63 9.81 -14.81 11.33
C SER A 63 9.34 -15.82 10.28
N GLY A 64 10.21 -16.12 9.31
CA GLY A 64 9.92 -17.13 8.30
C GLY A 64 10.14 -18.52 8.86
N ILE A 65 9.34 -19.48 8.40
CA ILE A 65 9.50 -20.90 8.69
C ILE A 65 9.90 -21.61 7.40
N ASP A 66 11.01 -22.34 7.43
CA ASP A 66 11.49 -23.19 6.32
C ASP A 66 10.73 -24.53 6.27
N LEU A 67 9.41 -24.47 6.29
CA LEU A 67 8.49 -25.62 6.14
C LEU A 67 7.28 -25.20 5.31
N ASP A 68 6.62 -26.19 4.73
CA ASP A 68 5.31 -25.97 4.11
C ASP A 68 4.31 -25.53 5.19
N CYS A 69 3.60 -24.44 4.95
CA CYS A 69 2.61 -23.89 5.89
C CYS A 69 1.46 -24.85 6.21
N ALA A 70 1.21 -25.85 5.36
CA ALA A 70 0.28 -26.94 5.64
C ALA A 70 0.79 -27.93 6.70
N GLN A 71 2.12 -28.03 6.88
CA GLN A 71 2.76 -28.95 7.83
C GLN A 71 2.96 -28.34 9.22
N VAL A 72 2.73 -27.04 9.36
CA VAL A 72 2.97 -26.31 10.60
C VAL A 72 1.69 -26.27 11.45
N ASN A 73 1.74 -26.88 12.63
CA ASN A 73 0.66 -26.82 13.61
C ASN A 73 0.78 -25.56 14.50
N ILE A 74 0.62 -24.39 13.89
CA ILE A 74 0.53 -23.11 14.62
C ILE A 74 -0.93 -22.83 14.93
N GLN A 75 -1.18 -22.31 16.14
CA GLN A 75 -2.43 -21.66 16.51
C GLN A 75 -2.63 -20.43 15.61
N LYS A 76 -3.23 -20.64 14.42
CA LYS A 76 -3.69 -19.53 13.58
C LYS A 76 -4.59 -18.68 14.47
N SER A 77 -4.36 -17.37 14.46
CA SER A 77 -5.14 -16.43 15.28
C SER A 77 -6.62 -16.81 15.23
N ASN A 78 -7.26 -16.93 16.40
CA ASN A 78 -8.63 -17.46 16.61
C ASN A 78 -9.76 -16.72 15.87
N ILE A 79 -9.42 -15.83 14.94
CA ILE A 79 -10.40 -15.08 14.18
C ILE A 79 -10.79 -15.88 12.94
N SER A 80 -11.92 -16.59 13.07
CA SER A 80 -12.55 -17.32 11.97
C SER A 80 -13.35 -16.36 11.11
N CYS A 81 -12.74 -15.84 10.04
CA CYS A 81 -13.52 -15.26 8.95
C CYS A 81 -14.07 -16.39 8.08
N PRO A 82 -15.34 -16.32 7.62
CA PRO A 82 -15.85 -17.26 6.63
C PRO A 82 -14.91 -17.31 5.43
N ALA A 83 -14.55 -18.52 5.00
CA ALA A 83 -13.68 -18.76 3.84
C ALA A 83 -14.41 -18.51 2.51
N VAL A 84 -15.15 -17.39 2.42
CA VAL A 84 -15.72 -16.93 1.15
C VAL A 84 -14.57 -16.27 0.39
N ILE A 85 -13.98 -17.02 -0.53
CA ILE A 85 -12.93 -16.60 -1.44
C ILE A 85 -13.52 -16.52 -2.85
N ASN A 86 -14.24 -15.43 -3.13
CA ASN A 86 -14.52 -15.07 -4.51
C ASN A 86 -13.96 -13.67 -4.77
N GLU A 87 -13.65 -13.33 -6.02
CA GLU A 87 -13.09 -12.01 -6.36
C GLU A 87 -13.99 -10.85 -5.88
N ALA A 88 -15.29 -11.10 -5.71
CA ALA A 88 -16.27 -10.14 -5.21
C ALA A 88 -16.19 -9.91 -3.69
N SER A 89 -15.61 -10.83 -2.90
CA SER A 89 -15.45 -10.68 -1.46
C SER A 89 -14.19 -9.88 -1.09
N VAL A 90 -13.22 -9.78 -2.00
CA VAL A 90 -11.96 -9.06 -1.77
C VAL A 90 -12.22 -7.58 -1.57
N VAL A 91 -11.49 -6.96 -0.64
CA VAL A 91 -11.50 -5.52 -0.40
C VAL A 91 -10.08 -4.95 -0.42
N CYS A 92 -9.95 -3.73 -0.93
CA CYS A 92 -8.69 -3.00 -0.93
C CYS A 92 -8.60 -2.15 0.33
N GLY A 93 -7.55 -2.35 1.13
CA GLY A 93 -7.26 -1.51 2.30
C GLY A 93 -6.59 -0.19 1.90
N SER A 94 -6.63 0.79 2.80
CA SER A 94 -5.91 2.08 2.65
C SER A 94 -4.38 1.91 2.67
N ASP A 95 -3.91 0.74 3.08
CA ASP A 95 -2.54 0.28 2.96
C ASP A 95 -2.19 -0.32 1.59
N ARG A 96 -3.16 -0.36 0.66
CA ARG A 96 -3.08 -0.98 -0.67
C ARG A 96 -2.89 -2.49 -0.65
N TYR A 97 -3.29 -3.15 0.44
CA TYR A 97 -3.32 -4.60 0.50
C TYR A 97 -4.70 -5.15 0.14
N ASN A 98 -4.70 -6.31 -0.52
CA ASN A 98 -5.91 -7.06 -0.85
C ASN A 98 -6.30 -7.96 0.32
N TYR A 99 -7.36 -7.60 1.03
CA TYR A 99 -7.93 -8.42 2.08
C TYR A 99 -8.98 -9.36 1.49
N VAL A 100 -8.88 -10.66 1.80
CA VAL A 100 -9.75 -11.71 1.24
C VAL A 100 -11.25 -11.51 1.55
N SER A 101 -11.55 -10.73 2.58
CA SER A 101 -12.90 -10.32 2.96
C SER A 101 -12.89 -9.03 3.76
N GLN A 102 -14.06 -8.40 3.88
CA GLN A 102 -14.29 -7.31 4.83
C GLN A 102 -13.95 -7.72 6.28
N CYS A 103 -14.28 -8.95 6.69
CA CYS A 103 -13.90 -9.49 8.00
C CYS A 103 -12.38 -9.50 8.19
N ALA A 104 -11.62 -9.94 7.18
CA ALA A 104 -10.16 -9.98 7.25
C ALA A 104 -9.57 -8.56 7.41
N LEU A 105 -10.12 -7.57 6.72
CA LEU A 105 -9.74 -6.16 6.88
C LEU A 105 -10.02 -5.68 8.32
N GLU A 106 -11.23 -5.93 8.85
CA GLU A 106 -11.63 -5.52 10.20
C GLU A 106 -10.73 -6.12 11.30
N ASN A 107 -10.23 -7.32 11.10
CA ASN A 107 -9.28 -7.94 12.01
C ASN A 107 -7.91 -7.29 11.95
N ALA A 108 -7.44 -6.95 10.74
CA ALA A 108 -6.18 -6.25 10.56
C ALA A 108 -6.24 -4.84 11.17
N GLN A 109 -7.40 -4.17 11.14
CA GLN A 109 -7.59 -2.85 11.75
C GLN A 109 -7.31 -2.83 13.26
N GLN A 110 -7.42 -3.97 13.95
CA GLN A 110 -7.08 -4.07 15.38
C GLN A 110 -5.58 -3.98 15.64
N LYS A 111 -4.74 -4.29 14.64
CA LYS A 111 -3.27 -4.31 14.72
C LYS A 111 -2.63 -3.17 13.94
N VAL A 112 -3.26 -2.74 12.86
CA VAL A 112 -2.74 -1.71 11.94
C VAL A 112 -3.48 -0.39 12.20
N GLU A 113 -2.79 0.57 12.82
CA GLU A 113 -3.33 1.90 13.08
C GLU A 113 -3.73 2.62 11.77
N ASN A 114 -4.90 3.27 11.75
CA ASN A 114 -5.45 4.02 10.62
C ASN A 114 -5.74 3.21 9.34
N LEU A 115 -5.74 1.88 9.43
CA LEU A 115 -6.21 1.04 8.32
C LEU A 115 -7.71 1.26 8.12
N THR A 116 -8.12 1.54 6.88
CA THR A 116 -9.52 1.71 6.48
C THR A 116 -9.77 0.98 5.17
N ARG A 117 -11.03 0.76 4.81
CA ARG A 117 -11.35 0.27 3.46
C ARG A 117 -11.16 1.40 2.47
N LEU A 118 -10.31 1.19 1.46
CA LEU A 118 -10.16 2.11 0.33
C LEU A 118 -11.28 1.91 -0.68
N LYS A 119 -11.50 0.66 -1.13
CA LYS A 119 -12.59 0.31 -2.06
C LYS A 119 -12.98 -1.17 -1.98
N ASN A 120 -14.10 -1.51 -2.61
CA ASN A 120 -14.48 -2.91 -2.86
C ASN A 120 -13.66 -3.45 -4.03
N GLY A 121 -13.38 -4.76 -4.01
CA GLY A 121 -12.52 -5.42 -4.99
C GLY A 121 -11.03 -5.22 -4.68
N LYS A 122 -10.19 -5.74 -5.58
CA LYS A 122 -8.73 -5.65 -5.47
C LYS A 122 -8.23 -4.22 -5.63
N CYS A 123 -7.09 -3.96 -5.00
CA CYS A 123 -6.29 -2.80 -5.29
C CYS A 123 -5.79 -2.83 -6.74
N SER A 124 -5.75 -1.68 -7.39
CA SER A 124 -5.18 -1.45 -8.72
C SER A 124 -3.95 -0.54 -8.63
N ASP A 125 -3.19 -0.47 -9.72
CA ASP A 125 -2.03 0.42 -9.83
C ASP A 125 -2.39 1.91 -9.67
N CYS A 126 -3.68 2.24 -9.77
CA CYS A 126 -4.25 3.58 -9.60
C CYS A 126 -4.66 3.90 -8.17
N ASP A 127 -4.60 2.95 -7.24
CA ASP A 127 -4.96 3.15 -5.84
C ASP A 127 -3.79 3.73 -5.06
N PHE A 128 -3.43 4.98 -5.36
CA PHE A 128 -2.42 5.71 -4.63
C PHE A 128 -2.87 7.13 -4.28
N TYR A 129 -2.25 7.66 -3.24
CA TYR A 129 -2.40 9.06 -2.86
C TYR A 129 -1.17 9.84 -3.32
N CYS A 130 -1.39 11.10 -3.67
CA CYS A 130 -0.33 12.05 -3.94
C CYS A 130 -0.16 12.97 -2.74
N ILE A 131 1.10 13.29 -2.42
CA ILE A 131 1.40 14.39 -1.51
C ILE A 131 1.21 15.70 -2.27
N ASP A 132 0.71 16.72 -1.58
CA ASP A 132 0.55 18.09 -2.11
C ASP A 132 1.91 18.83 -2.18
N GLN A 133 2.92 18.20 -2.76
CA GLN A 133 4.19 18.83 -3.09
C GLN A 133 4.08 19.44 -4.49
N PHE A 134 4.35 20.75 -4.61
CA PHE A 134 4.39 21.40 -5.91
C PHE A 134 5.78 21.23 -6.55
N ASP A 135 5.87 20.37 -7.57
CA ASP A 135 7.05 20.08 -8.39
C ASP A 135 6.57 19.83 -9.83
N PRO A 136 6.17 20.90 -10.54
CA PRO A 136 5.28 20.80 -11.68
C PRO A 136 5.92 20.04 -12.83
N VAL A 137 5.12 19.17 -13.46
CA VAL A 137 5.54 18.42 -14.65
C VAL A 137 4.55 18.61 -15.78
N CYS A 138 5.03 18.52 -17.01
CA CYS A 138 4.16 18.56 -18.17
C CYS A 138 3.68 17.16 -18.58
N GLY A 139 2.56 17.13 -19.30
CA GLY A 139 2.07 15.98 -20.04
C GLY A 139 1.19 16.43 -21.20
N GLN A 140 1.03 15.58 -22.20
CA GLN A 140 0.23 15.86 -23.39
C GLN A 140 -1.09 15.10 -23.34
N VAL A 141 -2.20 15.80 -23.50
CA VAL A 141 -3.56 15.24 -23.52
C VAL A 141 -4.15 15.53 -24.89
N ARG A 142 -4.30 14.49 -25.74
CA ARG A 142 -4.86 14.63 -27.10
C ARG A 142 -4.19 15.74 -27.92
N GLY A 143 -2.86 15.81 -27.85
CA GLY A 143 -2.08 16.82 -28.57
C GLY A 143 -1.86 18.14 -27.80
N MET A 144 -2.59 18.41 -26.72
CA MET A 144 -2.49 19.65 -25.95
C MET A 144 -1.61 19.51 -24.71
N TRP A 145 -0.77 20.50 -24.44
CA TRP A 145 0.07 20.53 -23.25
C TRP A 145 -0.74 20.88 -22.00
N LYS A 146 -0.52 20.11 -20.93
CA LYS A 146 -1.09 20.33 -19.61
C LYS A 146 0.00 20.23 -18.55
N THR A 147 -0.04 21.13 -17.58
CA THR A 147 0.82 21.09 -16.39
C THR A 147 0.11 20.37 -15.26
N PHE A 148 0.80 19.45 -14.61
CA PHE A 148 0.35 18.72 -13.43
C PHE A 148 1.19 19.16 -12.23
N SER A 149 0.58 19.21 -11.04
CA SER A 149 1.23 19.72 -9.82
C SER A 149 2.52 18.98 -9.46
N ASN A 150 2.57 17.67 -9.73
CA ASN A 150 3.78 16.86 -9.66
C ASN A 150 3.65 15.55 -10.47
N LYS A 151 4.73 14.78 -10.54
CA LYS A 151 4.76 13.46 -11.21
C LYS A 151 3.65 12.52 -10.74
N CYS A 152 3.35 12.50 -9.43
CA CYS A 152 2.29 11.67 -8.88
C CYS A 152 0.92 12.09 -9.43
N TYR A 153 0.57 13.38 -9.40
CA TYR A 153 -0.71 13.85 -9.92
C TYR A 153 -0.85 13.64 -11.43
N ARG A 154 0.24 13.66 -12.19
CA ARG A 154 0.22 13.27 -13.60
C ARG A 154 -0.13 11.78 -13.75
N SER A 155 0.56 10.91 -13.03
CA SER A 155 0.25 9.47 -13.04
C SER A 155 -1.17 9.18 -12.56
N PHE A 156 -1.66 9.93 -11.57
CA PHE A 156 -3.04 9.80 -11.10
C PHE A 156 -4.03 10.17 -12.20
N ALA A 157 -3.80 11.28 -12.91
CA ALA A 157 -4.65 11.67 -14.03
C ALA A 157 -4.63 10.65 -15.18
N MET A 158 -3.52 9.94 -15.40
CA MET A 158 -3.45 8.86 -16.40
C MET A 158 -4.40 7.69 -16.09
N CYS A 159 -4.82 7.53 -14.83
CA CYS A 159 -5.83 6.54 -14.45
C CYS A 159 -7.23 6.90 -14.96
N ASP A 160 -7.54 8.20 -15.05
CA ASP A 160 -8.81 8.70 -15.60
C ASP A 160 -8.74 8.83 -17.13
N ASP A 161 -7.61 9.28 -17.66
CA ASP A 161 -7.36 9.44 -19.09
C ASP A 161 -6.01 8.81 -19.49
N PRO A 162 -6.01 7.53 -19.93
CA PRO A 162 -4.79 6.83 -20.35
C PRO A 162 -4.10 7.44 -21.58
N ALA A 163 -4.73 8.39 -22.29
CA ALA A 163 -4.11 9.09 -23.40
C ALA A 163 -3.13 10.19 -22.95
N ILE A 164 -3.06 10.49 -21.65
CA ILE A 164 -2.08 11.40 -21.10
C ILE A 164 -0.68 10.78 -21.21
N THR A 165 0.23 11.46 -21.90
CA THR A 165 1.63 11.02 -22.03
C THR A 165 2.59 12.00 -21.35
N PRO A 166 3.69 11.53 -20.73
CA PRO A 166 4.78 12.41 -20.31
C PRO A 166 5.36 13.17 -21.50
N CYS A 167 5.82 14.40 -21.28
CA CYS A 167 6.69 15.05 -22.25
C CYS A 167 7.97 14.22 -22.42
N GLN A 168 8.51 14.23 -23.64
CA GLN A 168 9.88 13.78 -23.86
C GLN A 168 10.82 14.85 -23.28
N ASP A 169 11.83 14.39 -22.53
CA ASP A 169 12.90 15.24 -22.00
C ASP A 169 13.83 15.73 -23.10
#